data_AF-R4U4L2-F1
#
_entry.id   AF-R4U4L2-F1
#
_cell.length_a   1.000
_cell.length_b   1.000
_cell.length_c   1.000
_cell.angle_alpha   90.00
_cell.angle_beta   90.00
_cell.angle_gamma   90.00
#
_symmetry.space_group_name_H-M   'P 1'
#
loop_
_entity.id
_entity.type
_entity.pdbx_description
1 polymer ?
#
loop_
_entity_poly.entity_id
_entity_poly.type
_entity_poly.pdbx_seq_one_letter_code
_entity_poly.pdbx_strand_id
1 'polypeptide(L)'
;MKKLLSLLGVITLVSSATTPLVGCGTNENATNPVQEKLEINKENLTKYFAENNTWNYEGEFFFKDLKDQNEESQNEIVTAIRIATIYLFDNLIRPKFIETFNYIPENYFISVVPSLDGMKGFEYDTDYKINFSITFQEKNEFGAIIFNYTNLMLNFKTTGIYNRTDWIKEFSKYFFSAETSLVGIKKQGLSYFSLGSVGDALTEQNISNYSESNNENAKINISNELTLLLSDKNNNSESFWFYDDYKLSLDVKKYEFIGKLKDENKFVERIDGTFSYINEPTIKSDATGNILVELY
;
A
#
# COMPACT_ATOMS: atom_id res chain seq x y z
N MET A 1 -12.89 45.42 -35.29
CA MET A 1 -11.58 45.42 -36.01
C MET A 1 -10.51 45.91 -35.04
N LYS A 2 -9.74 44.98 -34.46
CA LYS A 2 -8.35 44.63 -34.86
C LYS A 2 -7.31 45.69 -34.43
N LYS A 3 -6.54 45.36 -33.38
CA LYS A 3 -5.15 45.78 -33.15
C LYS A 3 -4.47 44.61 -32.43
N LEU A 4 -4.08 43.54 -33.12
CA LEU A 4 -2.90 43.35 -33.98
C LEU A 4 -1.57 43.37 -33.19
N LEU A 5 -0.96 42.18 -33.15
CA LEU A 5 0.36 41.86 -32.63
C LEU A 5 1.46 42.70 -33.29
N SER A 6 2.51 43.00 -32.53
CA SER A 6 3.90 42.86 -32.97
C SER A 6 4.86 43.16 -31.82
N LEU A 7 5.63 42.17 -31.35
CA LEU A 7 6.94 42.46 -30.77
C LEU A 7 7.85 41.24 -30.95
N LEU A 8 8.72 41.32 -31.97
CA LEU A 8 9.90 40.49 -32.18
C LEU A 8 10.97 41.40 -32.82
N GLY A 9 12.24 41.22 -32.42
CA GLY A 9 13.42 41.88 -33.02
C GLY A 9 14.20 42.75 -32.02
N VAL A 10 15.07 42.21 -31.14
CA VAL A 10 16.50 41.79 -31.34
C VAL A 10 17.39 43.02 -31.67
N ILE A 11 18.49 43.32 -30.95
CA ILE A 11 19.91 42.97 -31.26
C ILE A 11 20.81 43.69 -30.19
N THR A 12 21.38 42.98 -29.20
CA THR A 12 22.81 42.56 -28.97
C THR A 12 23.91 43.62 -28.79
N LEU A 13 24.82 43.41 -27.81
CA LEU A 13 26.29 43.15 -27.95
C LEU A 13 26.97 43.10 -26.53
N VAL A 14 27.43 41.95 -26.01
CA VAL A 14 28.75 41.23 -26.13
C VAL A 14 29.86 41.86 -25.25
N SER A 15 30.48 41.12 -24.30
CA SER A 15 31.72 40.31 -24.44
C SER A 15 32.09 39.65 -23.08
N SER A 16 32.87 38.58 -22.89
CA SER A 16 33.44 37.46 -23.66
C SER A 16 34.28 36.58 -22.71
N ALA A 17 34.38 35.27 -22.98
CA ALA A 17 35.49 34.31 -22.68
C ALA A 17 34.98 33.01 -21.99
N THR A 18 35.31 31.78 -22.36
CA THR A 18 35.96 31.13 -23.52
C THR A 18 35.56 29.64 -23.46
N THR A 19 35.32 29.03 -24.60
CA THR A 19 34.94 27.61 -24.82
C THR A 19 36.01 26.61 -24.36
N PRO A 20 35.66 25.32 -24.23
CA PRO A 20 35.93 24.42 -25.34
C PRO A 20 34.70 23.66 -25.85
N LEU A 21 34.59 23.63 -27.18
CA LEU A 21 33.70 22.78 -27.97
C LEU A 21 33.99 21.30 -27.74
N VAL A 22 32.93 20.49 -27.63
CA VAL A 22 32.89 19.12 -28.16
C VAL A 22 31.55 18.97 -28.90
N GLY A 23 31.63 18.40 -30.09
CA GLY A 23 30.72 18.62 -31.20
C GLY A 23 29.34 18.00 -31.09
N CYS A 24 28.38 18.65 -31.76
CA CYS A 24 27.10 18.08 -32.13
C CYS A 24 27.32 16.83 -32.99
N GLY A 25 27.06 15.65 -32.43
CA GLY A 25 26.57 14.52 -33.19
C GLY A 25 25.05 14.61 -33.23
N THR A 26 24.48 14.88 -34.39
CA THR A 26 23.06 14.63 -34.66
C THR A 26 22.82 13.12 -34.56
N ASN A 27 22.39 12.64 -33.40
CA ASN A 27 21.75 11.34 -33.31
C ASN A 27 20.25 11.54 -33.48
N GLU A 28 19.78 11.22 -34.69
CA GLU A 28 18.40 10.80 -34.95
C GLU A 28 18.14 9.50 -34.15
N ASN A 29 17.91 9.67 -32.85
CA ASN A 29 17.27 8.72 -31.95
C ASN A 29 16.91 9.54 -30.72
N ALA A 30 15.89 10.40 -30.86
CA ALA A 30 15.20 10.97 -29.72
C ALA A 30 14.42 9.83 -29.03
N THR A 31 15.14 8.94 -28.35
CA THR A 31 14.62 8.34 -27.12
C THR A 31 14.11 9.49 -26.28
N ASN A 32 12.83 9.45 -25.94
CA ASN A 32 12.11 10.44 -25.13
C ASN A 32 13.05 11.11 -24.11
N PRO A 33 12.99 12.45 -23.94
CA PRO A 33 13.78 13.10 -22.91
C PRO A 33 13.51 12.38 -21.60
N VAL A 34 14.54 11.76 -21.03
CA VAL A 34 14.46 11.15 -19.71
C VAL A 34 14.16 12.30 -18.78
N GLN A 35 12.88 12.41 -18.38
CA GLN A 35 12.47 13.45 -17.45
C GLN A 35 13.18 13.15 -16.14
N GLU A 36 14.07 14.05 -15.73
CA GLU A 36 14.81 13.89 -14.49
C GLU A 36 13.80 13.91 -13.34
N LYS A 37 13.78 12.84 -12.56
CA LYS A 37 12.90 12.71 -11.41
C LYS A 37 13.27 13.75 -10.36
N LEU A 38 12.26 14.30 -9.70
CA LEU A 38 12.42 15.33 -8.69
C LEU A 38 12.95 14.74 -7.38
N GLU A 39 13.79 15.49 -6.68
CA GLU A 39 14.15 15.17 -5.30
C GLU A 39 12.95 15.35 -4.36
N ILE A 40 12.87 14.50 -3.34
CA ILE A 40 11.85 14.59 -2.30
C ILE A 40 12.26 15.66 -1.30
N ASN A 41 11.64 16.84 -1.41
CA ASN A 41 11.76 17.93 -0.45
C ASN A 41 10.42 18.66 -0.33
N LYS A 42 10.29 19.52 0.70
CA LYS A 42 9.03 20.21 1.00
C LYS A 42 8.49 21.04 -0.17
N GLU A 43 9.35 21.71 -0.93
CA GLU A 43 8.94 22.56 -2.06
C GLU A 43 8.35 21.73 -3.20
N ASN A 44 9.07 20.71 -3.65
CA ASN A 44 8.62 19.83 -4.74
C ASN A 44 7.35 19.07 -4.36
N LEU A 45 7.24 18.59 -3.11
CA LEU A 45 6.04 17.93 -2.59
C LEU A 45 4.85 18.90 -2.55
N THR A 46 5.05 20.13 -2.06
CA THR A 46 3.99 21.16 -2.02
C THR A 46 3.45 21.43 -3.42
N LYS A 47 4.34 21.61 -4.39
CA LYS A 47 3.97 21.85 -5.78
C LYS A 47 3.21 20.66 -6.37
N TYR A 48 3.74 19.44 -6.20
CA TYR A 48 3.12 18.23 -6.72
C TYR A 48 1.69 18.03 -6.20
N PHE A 49 1.47 18.15 -4.89
CA PHE A 49 0.13 17.95 -4.32
C PHE A 49 -0.82 19.14 -4.54
N ALA A 50 -0.30 20.35 -4.78
CA ALA A 50 -1.12 21.47 -5.24
C ALA A 50 -1.62 21.24 -6.68
N GLU A 51 -0.76 20.71 -7.56
CA GLU A 51 -1.10 20.37 -8.94
C GLU A 51 -1.97 19.09 -9.03
N ASN A 52 -1.83 18.17 -8.08
CA ASN A 52 -2.53 16.88 -8.01
C ASN A 52 -3.38 16.76 -6.74
N ASN A 53 -4.24 17.75 -6.51
CA ASN A 53 -5.06 17.83 -5.30
C ASN A 53 -6.30 16.92 -5.30
N THR A 54 -6.68 16.39 -6.47
CA THR A 54 -7.88 15.59 -6.69
C THR A 54 -7.53 14.29 -7.40
N TRP A 55 -8.08 13.20 -6.90
CA TRP A 55 -7.88 11.84 -7.39
C TRP A 55 -9.24 11.23 -7.70
N ASN A 56 -9.32 10.44 -8.76
CA ASN A 56 -10.58 9.83 -9.19
C ASN A 56 -10.41 8.31 -9.20
N TYR A 57 -11.43 7.62 -8.71
CA TYR A 57 -11.57 6.19 -8.79
C TYR A 57 -13.01 5.84 -9.14
N GLU A 58 -13.17 5.07 -10.22
CA GLU A 58 -14.43 4.47 -10.62
C GLU A 58 -14.18 3.01 -10.99
N GLY A 59 -14.84 2.06 -10.33
CA GLY A 59 -14.69 0.63 -10.62
C GLY A 59 -15.16 -0.28 -9.50
N GLU A 60 -14.92 -1.58 -9.68
CA GLU A 60 -15.24 -2.61 -8.69
C GLU A 60 -14.29 -2.57 -7.49
N PHE A 61 -14.80 -2.84 -6.28
CA PHE A 61 -14.00 -2.78 -5.06
C PHE A 61 -14.25 -3.96 -4.10
N PHE A 62 -13.70 -3.92 -2.89
CA PHE A 62 -13.75 -5.06 -1.95
C PHE A 62 -15.10 -5.25 -1.24
N PHE A 63 -15.95 -4.23 -1.23
CA PHE A 63 -17.15 -4.20 -0.39
C PHE A 63 -18.43 -4.51 -1.17
N LYS A 64 -19.34 -5.25 -0.53
CA LYS A 64 -20.73 -5.41 -0.97
C LYS A 64 -21.47 -4.06 -0.93
N ASP A 65 -22.55 -3.92 -1.68
CA ASP A 65 -23.38 -2.71 -1.60
C ASP A 65 -23.87 -2.51 -0.16
N LEU A 66 -23.71 -1.31 0.38
CA LEU A 66 -24.20 -0.94 1.70
C LEU A 66 -25.69 -1.31 1.90
N LYS A 67 -26.52 -1.21 0.85
CA LYS A 67 -27.95 -1.56 0.91
C LYS A 67 -28.22 -3.04 1.16
N ASP A 68 -27.26 -3.89 0.80
CA ASP A 68 -27.36 -5.35 0.95
C ASP A 68 -26.70 -5.86 2.24
N GLN A 69 -26.19 -4.96 3.08
CA GLN A 69 -25.48 -5.29 4.32
C GLN A 69 -26.39 -5.17 5.55
N ASN A 70 -26.20 -6.08 6.52
CA ASN A 70 -26.84 -5.99 7.83
C ASN A 70 -26.10 -4.98 8.74
N GLU A 71 -26.70 -4.62 9.88
CA GLU A 71 -26.15 -3.60 10.79
C GLU A 71 -24.79 -3.99 11.39
N GLU A 72 -24.57 -5.26 11.69
CA GLU A 72 -23.30 -5.80 12.19
C GLU A 72 -22.18 -5.55 11.16
N SER A 73 -22.42 -5.96 9.91
CA SER A 73 -21.52 -5.74 8.78
C SER A 73 -21.16 -4.27 8.59
N GLN A 74 -22.16 -3.38 8.73
CA GLN A 74 -21.98 -1.94 8.58
C GLN A 74 -21.12 -1.30 9.68
N ASN A 75 -21.11 -1.88 10.89
CA ASN A 75 -20.29 -1.37 11.99
C ASN A 75 -18.83 -1.82 11.86
N GLU A 76 -18.59 -3.03 11.35
CA GLU A 76 -17.26 -3.62 11.22
C GLU A 76 -16.48 -3.09 10.01
N ILE A 77 -17.19 -2.57 9.00
CA ILE A 77 -16.59 -2.10 7.76
C ILE A 77 -15.75 -0.81 7.93
N VAL A 78 -15.92 -0.02 8.99
CA VAL A 78 -15.22 1.27 9.15
C VAL A 78 -13.70 1.10 9.13
N THR A 79 -13.20 0.11 9.87
CA THR A 79 -11.77 -0.25 9.87
C THR A 79 -11.36 -0.72 8.49
N ALA A 80 -12.16 -1.59 7.86
CA ALA A 80 -11.87 -2.09 6.52
C ALA A 80 -11.84 -0.96 5.46
N ILE A 81 -12.74 0.03 5.51
CA ILE A 81 -12.75 1.19 4.60
C ILE A 81 -11.46 1.98 4.76
N ARG A 82 -11.05 2.27 6.00
CA ARG A 82 -9.81 3.00 6.27
C ARG A 82 -8.63 2.30 5.61
N ILE A 83 -8.55 1.00 5.79
CA ILE A 83 -7.45 0.23 5.25
C ILE A 83 -7.52 0.09 3.73
N ALA A 84 -8.69 -0.20 3.16
CA ALA A 84 -8.89 -0.31 1.72
C ALA A 84 -8.62 1.03 1.00
N THR A 85 -8.87 2.16 1.66
CA THR A 85 -8.52 3.49 1.13
C THR A 85 -7.01 3.66 0.97
N ILE A 86 -6.21 3.01 1.82
CA ILE A 86 -4.76 3.06 1.70
C ILE A 86 -4.27 2.14 0.58
N TYR A 87 -4.93 1.00 0.37
CA TYR A 87 -4.71 0.20 -0.84
C TYR A 87 -5.06 1.00 -2.12
N LEU A 88 -6.13 1.79 -2.11
CA LEU A 88 -6.43 2.70 -3.22
C LEU A 88 -5.30 3.72 -3.43
N PHE A 89 -4.72 4.26 -2.35
CA PHE A 89 -3.54 5.13 -2.47
C PHE A 89 -2.36 4.43 -3.16
N ASP A 90 -2.07 3.19 -2.78
CA ASP A 90 -0.97 2.42 -3.37
C ASP A 90 -1.18 2.13 -4.86
N ASN A 91 -2.42 2.04 -5.34
CA ASN A 91 -2.72 1.79 -6.74
C ASN A 91 -2.93 3.07 -7.56
N LEU A 92 -3.46 4.13 -6.95
CA LEU A 92 -3.76 5.38 -7.65
C LEU A 92 -2.61 6.37 -7.60
N ILE A 93 -2.06 6.58 -6.39
CA ILE A 93 -1.16 7.70 -6.10
C ILE A 93 0.30 7.30 -6.21
N ARG A 94 0.66 6.16 -5.62
CA ARG A 94 2.05 5.70 -5.57
C ARG A 94 2.69 5.54 -6.95
N PRO A 95 2.05 5.00 -8.01
CA PRO A 95 2.69 4.87 -9.32
C PRO A 95 3.08 6.23 -9.89
N LYS A 96 2.15 7.20 -9.88
CA LYS A 96 2.42 8.58 -10.35
C LYS A 96 3.49 9.28 -9.52
N PHE A 97 3.51 9.01 -8.22
CA PHE A 97 4.54 9.53 -7.32
C PHE A 97 5.93 8.98 -7.68
N ILE A 98 6.04 7.66 -7.90
CA ILE A 98 7.30 7.00 -8.27
C ILE A 98 7.79 7.45 -9.65
N GLU A 99 6.89 7.74 -10.58
CA GLU A 99 7.24 8.31 -11.89
C GLU A 99 7.82 9.72 -11.75
N THR A 100 7.35 10.51 -10.78
CA THR A 100 7.72 11.91 -10.60
C THR A 100 8.98 12.10 -9.75
N PHE A 101 9.15 11.28 -8.70
CA PHE A 101 10.17 11.51 -7.66
C PHE A 101 11.24 10.42 -7.60
N ASN A 102 12.45 10.80 -7.18
CA ASN A 102 13.51 9.88 -6.75
C ASN A 102 13.12 9.24 -5.40
N TYR A 103 12.10 8.39 -5.45
CA TYR A 103 11.54 7.73 -4.28
C TYR A 103 12.20 6.38 -4.03
N ILE A 104 12.81 6.25 -2.85
CA ILE A 104 13.34 4.99 -2.32
C ILE A 104 12.42 4.60 -1.14
N PRO A 105 11.55 3.60 -1.28
CA PRO A 105 10.57 3.22 -0.25
C PRO A 105 11.19 2.93 1.13
N GLU A 106 12.45 2.51 1.17
CA GLU A 106 13.21 2.21 2.36
C GLU A 106 13.56 3.46 3.17
N ASN A 107 13.62 4.63 2.52
CA ASN A 107 14.03 5.90 3.15
C ASN A 107 12.86 6.70 3.70
N TYR A 108 11.65 6.47 3.20
CA TYR A 108 10.49 7.30 3.53
C TYR A 108 9.31 6.47 4.04
N PHE A 109 8.58 7.05 4.99
CA PHE A 109 7.24 6.62 5.36
C PHE A 109 6.21 7.59 4.75
N ILE A 110 5.16 7.02 4.16
CA ILE A 110 4.02 7.77 3.61
C ILE A 110 2.79 7.31 4.39
N SER A 111 2.14 8.25 5.06
CA SER A 111 0.87 8.01 5.73
C SER A 111 -0.25 8.74 5.01
N VAL A 112 -1.37 8.06 4.83
CA VAL A 112 -2.59 8.60 4.23
C VAL A 112 -3.71 8.42 5.22
N VAL A 113 -4.35 9.53 5.59
CA VAL A 113 -5.42 9.52 6.57
C VAL A 113 -6.69 10.04 5.92
N PRO A 114 -7.62 9.16 5.50
CA PRO A 114 -8.91 9.58 5.01
C PRO A 114 -9.82 10.04 6.15
N SER A 115 -10.62 11.07 5.89
CA SER A 115 -11.73 11.50 6.74
C SER A 115 -12.96 10.71 6.32
N LEU A 116 -13.29 9.71 7.14
CA LEU A 116 -14.39 8.76 6.92
C LEU A 116 -15.54 8.99 7.92
N ASP A 117 -15.63 10.18 8.50
CA ASP A 117 -16.55 10.48 9.58
C ASP A 117 -18.00 10.24 9.15
N GLY A 118 -18.67 9.31 9.83
CA GLY A 118 -20.06 8.93 9.56
C GLY A 118 -20.25 7.97 8.38
N MET A 119 -19.19 7.48 7.73
CA MET A 119 -19.30 6.46 6.69
C MET A 119 -19.58 5.09 7.29
N LYS A 120 -20.64 4.42 6.81
CA LYS A 120 -21.04 3.06 7.19
C LYS A 120 -20.79 2.01 6.10
N GLY A 121 -20.20 2.41 4.99
CA GLY A 121 -20.07 1.60 3.77
C GLY A 121 -20.22 2.45 2.52
N PHE A 122 -20.28 1.78 1.37
CA PHE A 122 -20.48 2.40 0.07
C PHE A 122 -21.66 1.76 -0.64
N GLU A 123 -22.58 2.58 -1.12
CA GLU A 123 -23.61 2.17 -2.08
C GLU A 123 -23.01 2.15 -3.47
N TYR A 124 -23.43 1.21 -4.31
CA TYR A 124 -22.98 1.17 -5.69
C TYR A 124 -23.51 2.35 -6.49
N ASP A 125 -22.73 2.75 -7.50
CA ASP A 125 -23.01 3.86 -8.41
C ASP A 125 -23.29 5.21 -7.72
N THR A 126 -22.82 5.36 -6.48
CA THR A 126 -22.93 6.60 -5.71
C THR A 126 -21.60 7.34 -5.70
N ASP A 127 -21.64 8.63 -6.00
CA ASP A 127 -20.47 9.49 -5.98
C ASP A 127 -20.14 9.92 -4.54
N TYR A 128 -18.97 9.51 -4.06
CA TYR A 128 -18.41 9.92 -2.78
C TYR A 128 -17.26 10.90 -2.97
N LYS A 129 -17.16 11.87 -2.06
CA LYS A 129 -16.01 12.76 -1.95
C LYS A 129 -15.36 12.53 -0.60
N ILE A 130 -14.21 11.88 -0.61
CA ILE A 130 -13.45 11.54 0.59
C ILE A 130 -12.27 12.50 0.67
N ASN A 131 -12.27 13.36 1.69
CA ASN A 131 -11.10 14.17 1.98
C ASN A 131 -10.04 13.30 2.65
N PHE A 132 -8.79 13.54 2.34
CA PHE A 132 -7.68 12.87 3.01
C PHE A 132 -6.49 13.81 3.20
N SER A 133 -5.61 13.43 4.13
CA SER A 133 -4.31 14.06 4.30
C SER A 133 -3.21 13.07 3.98
N ILE A 134 -2.04 13.61 3.61
CA ILE A 134 -0.83 12.85 3.37
C ILE A 134 0.32 13.41 4.21
N THR A 135 1.11 12.52 4.79
CA THR A 135 2.32 12.85 5.53
C THR A 135 3.51 12.08 4.97
N PHE A 136 4.62 12.77 4.76
CA PHE A 136 5.91 12.18 4.41
C PHE A 136 6.91 12.40 5.54
N GLN A 137 7.59 11.32 5.91
CA GLN A 137 8.55 11.29 7.01
C GLN A 137 9.80 10.53 6.56
N GLU A 138 10.99 11.05 6.87
CA GLU A 138 12.24 10.31 6.66
C GLU A 138 12.44 9.27 7.77
N LYS A 139 12.95 8.09 7.40
CA LYS A 139 13.13 6.97 8.33
C LYS A 139 14.48 6.98 9.05
N ASN A 140 15.50 7.57 8.45
CA ASN A 140 16.90 7.61 8.91
C ASN A 140 17.18 8.72 9.94
N GLU A 141 16.45 9.83 9.92
CA GLU A 141 16.64 10.98 10.82
C GLU A 141 15.46 11.11 11.80
N PHE A 142 15.47 10.34 12.89
CA PHE A 142 14.58 10.45 14.06
C PHE A 142 13.15 10.95 13.77
N GLY A 143 12.51 10.41 12.72
CA GLY A 143 11.13 10.72 12.39
C GLY A 143 10.85 12.20 12.04
N ALA A 144 11.81 12.94 11.48
CA ALA A 144 11.56 14.29 10.98
C ALA A 144 10.43 14.26 9.92
N ILE A 145 9.31 14.91 10.23
CA ILE A 145 8.22 15.11 9.27
C ILE A 145 8.71 16.11 8.23
N ILE A 146 8.92 15.64 7.00
CA ILE A 146 9.37 16.47 5.89
C ILE A 146 8.19 17.28 5.34
N PHE A 147 6.98 16.71 5.40
CA PHE A 147 5.83 17.28 4.72
C PHE A 147 4.50 16.74 5.25
N ASN A 148 3.52 17.62 5.40
CA ASN A 148 2.14 17.29 5.66
C ASN A 148 1.27 18.15 4.72
N TYR A 149 0.32 17.53 4.04
CA TYR A 149 -0.64 18.21 3.17
C TYR A 149 -2.04 17.68 3.43
N THR A 150 -2.98 18.59 3.58
CA THR A 150 -4.35 18.30 3.99
C THR A 150 -5.34 18.71 2.90
N ASN A 151 -6.58 18.24 3.03
CA ASN A 151 -7.69 18.57 2.12
C ASN A 151 -7.45 18.12 0.66
N LEU A 152 -6.71 17.02 0.48
CA LEU A 152 -6.71 16.29 -0.78
C LEU A 152 -8.07 15.60 -0.94
N MET A 153 -8.52 15.42 -2.17
CA MET A 153 -9.84 14.87 -2.47
C MET A 153 -9.74 13.59 -3.28
N LEU A 154 -10.41 12.54 -2.84
CA LEU A 154 -10.70 11.35 -3.62
C LEU A 154 -12.18 11.40 -4.03
N ASN A 155 -12.43 11.54 -5.33
CA ASN A 155 -13.72 11.24 -5.93
C ASN A 155 -13.79 9.73 -6.13
N PHE A 156 -14.64 9.07 -5.36
CA PHE A 156 -14.75 7.62 -5.29
C PHE A 156 -16.15 7.19 -5.72
N LYS A 157 -16.22 6.28 -6.70
CA LYS A 157 -17.46 5.62 -7.10
C LYS A 157 -17.20 4.13 -7.26
N THR A 158 -17.79 3.31 -6.39
CA THR A 158 -17.76 1.87 -6.57
C THR A 158 -18.89 1.45 -7.52
N THR A 159 -18.58 0.65 -8.53
CA THR A 159 -19.57 0.14 -9.50
C THR A 159 -20.01 -1.29 -9.18
N GLY A 160 -19.40 -1.91 -8.17
CA GLY A 160 -19.66 -3.29 -7.80
C GLY A 160 -18.61 -3.87 -6.87
N ILE A 161 -18.76 -5.15 -6.54
CA ILE A 161 -17.72 -5.96 -5.92
C ILE A 161 -16.97 -6.72 -7.00
N TYR A 162 -15.65 -6.87 -6.84
CA TYR A 162 -14.89 -7.77 -7.71
C TYR A 162 -15.55 -9.15 -7.74
N ASN A 163 -15.54 -9.79 -8.91
CA ASN A 163 -15.88 -11.22 -8.98
C ASN A 163 -14.91 -12.02 -8.08
N ARG A 164 -15.30 -13.23 -7.71
CA ARG A 164 -14.57 -14.07 -6.74
C ARG A 164 -13.10 -14.26 -7.06
N THR A 165 -12.76 -14.43 -8.34
CA THR A 165 -11.37 -14.66 -8.77
C THR A 165 -10.54 -13.39 -8.63
N ASP A 166 -11.06 -12.26 -9.10
CA ASP A 166 -10.37 -10.98 -9.01
C ASP A 166 -10.32 -10.46 -7.57
N TRP A 167 -11.36 -10.70 -6.78
CA TRP A 167 -11.41 -10.31 -5.38
C TRP A 167 -10.30 -10.98 -4.57
N ILE A 168 -10.16 -12.31 -4.64
CA ILE A 168 -9.12 -13.01 -3.85
C ILE A 168 -7.72 -12.67 -4.32
N LYS A 169 -7.55 -12.39 -5.62
CA LYS A 169 -6.30 -11.92 -6.19
C LYS A 169 -5.92 -10.54 -5.67
N GLU A 170 -6.81 -9.57 -5.75
CA GLU A 170 -6.53 -8.22 -5.26
C GLU A 170 -6.42 -8.18 -3.73
N PHE A 171 -7.22 -8.99 -3.02
CA PHE A 171 -7.16 -9.12 -1.58
C PHE A 171 -5.82 -9.72 -1.13
N SER A 172 -5.34 -10.80 -1.75
CA SER A 172 -4.07 -11.44 -1.36
C SER A 172 -2.85 -10.53 -1.55
N LYS A 173 -2.84 -9.72 -2.62
CA LYS A 173 -1.84 -8.65 -2.80
C LYS A 173 -1.95 -7.60 -1.71
N TYR A 174 -3.18 -7.15 -1.45
CA TYR A 174 -3.48 -6.19 -0.40
C TYR A 174 -3.03 -6.70 0.98
N PHE A 175 -3.34 -7.94 1.33
CA PHE A 175 -3.02 -8.54 2.63
C PHE A 175 -1.52 -8.44 2.95
N PHE A 176 -0.66 -8.74 1.98
CA PHE A 176 0.79 -8.64 2.17
C PHE A 176 1.36 -7.23 1.96
N SER A 177 0.63 -6.32 1.31
CA SER A 177 1.08 -4.94 1.07
C SER A 177 0.58 -3.94 2.13
N ALA A 178 -0.58 -4.18 2.75
CA ALA A 178 -1.33 -3.22 3.56
C ALA A 178 -0.56 -2.73 4.78
N GLU A 179 0.23 -3.58 5.43
CA GLU A 179 0.94 -3.16 6.64
C GLU A 179 2.24 -2.38 6.37
N THR A 180 2.65 -2.28 5.10
CA THR A 180 3.65 -1.29 4.72
C THR A 180 3.17 0.15 4.91
N SER A 181 1.87 0.34 5.10
CA SER A 181 1.18 1.64 5.00
C SER A 181 0.39 2.05 6.25
N LEU A 182 0.02 1.11 7.14
CA LEU A 182 -0.89 1.38 8.27
C LEU A 182 -0.25 1.48 9.63
N VAL A 183 0.72 0.63 9.94
CA VAL A 183 1.45 0.65 11.22
C VAL A 183 2.89 0.23 10.98
N GLY A 184 3.47 0.64 9.83
CA GLY A 184 4.75 0.14 9.35
C GLY A 184 5.90 0.39 10.33
N ILE A 185 6.08 -0.51 11.29
CA ILE A 185 7.32 -0.72 12.03
C ILE A 185 8.30 -1.34 11.02
N LYS A 186 8.73 -0.60 9.99
CA LYS A 186 9.83 -1.08 9.13
C LYS A 186 11.15 -0.88 9.87
N LYS A 187 11.45 -1.76 10.83
CA LYS A 187 12.83 -1.90 11.33
C LYS A 187 13.63 -2.67 10.28
N GLN A 188 14.77 -2.10 9.86
CA GLN A 188 15.75 -2.73 8.94
C GLN A 188 15.34 -2.89 7.46
N GLY A 189 14.43 -2.04 6.94
CA GLY A 189 14.14 -2.00 5.49
C GLY A 189 13.19 -3.09 4.98
N LEU A 190 12.62 -3.92 5.86
CA LEU A 190 11.66 -4.95 5.49
C LEU A 190 10.22 -4.48 5.72
N SER A 191 9.37 -4.76 4.73
CA SER A 191 7.91 -4.68 4.80
C SER A 191 7.36 -5.98 5.37
N TYR A 192 6.56 -5.97 6.44
CA TYR A 192 5.99 -7.21 6.99
C TYR A 192 4.57 -7.00 7.53
N PHE A 193 3.78 -8.08 7.55
CA PHE A 193 2.48 -8.17 8.22
C PHE A 193 2.67 -8.65 9.68
N SER A 194 2.33 -7.85 10.69
CA SER A 194 2.45 -8.19 12.10
C SER A 194 1.29 -9.08 12.55
N LEU A 195 1.60 -10.35 12.76
CA LEU A 195 0.72 -11.29 13.40
C LEU A 195 0.85 -11.15 14.91
N GLY A 196 0.04 -10.29 15.52
CA GLY A 196 -0.05 -10.18 16.99
C GLY A 196 -0.31 -11.54 17.65
N SER A 197 -1.12 -12.40 17.02
CA SER A 197 -1.60 -13.66 17.59
C SER A 197 -0.72 -14.90 17.37
N VAL A 198 0.26 -14.91 16.46
CA VAL A 198 1.17 -16.10 16.34
C VAL A 198 2.05 -16.22 17.59
N GLY A 199 2.15 -15.15 18.38
CA GLY A 199 2.97 -15.14 19.59
C GLY A 199 2.46 -16.01 20.73
N ASP A 200 1.16 -16.28 20.84
CA ASP A 200 0.62 -17.03 21.99
C ASP A 200 1.11 -18.49 22.04
N ALA A 201 1.52 -19.04 20.88
CA ALA A 201 2.05 -20.40 20.79
C ALA A 201 3.58 -20.46 20.86
N LEU A 202 4.29 -19.32 20.83
CA LEU A 202 5.74 -19.28 20.74
C LEU A 202 6.38 -19.05 22.10
N THR A 203 7.22 -20.00 22.49
CA THR A 203 8.02 -19.96 23.71
C THR A 203 9.50 -20.01 23.33
N GLU A 204 10.39 -19.67 24.26
CA GLU A 204 11.83 -19.89 24.07
C GLU A 204 12.18 -21.34 23.69
N GLN A 205 11.30 -22.31 24.02
CA GLN A 205 11.52 -23.73 23.75
C GLN A 205 11.18 -24.15 22.32
N ASN A 206 10.32 -23.43 21.61
CA ASN A 206 9.87 -23.83 20.26
C ASN A 206 10.21 -22.82 19.16
N ILE A 207 10.82 -21.67 19.51
CA ILE A 207 11.34 -20.70 18.55
C ILE A 207 12.28 -21.32 17.52
N SER A 208 13.07 -22.33 17.90
CA SER A 208 13.97 -23.01 16.97
C SER A 208 13.24 -23.60 15.77
N ASN A 209 12.00 -24.08 15.97
CA ASN A 209 11.15 -24.64 14.91
C ASN A 209 10.77 -23.61 13.85
N TYR A 210 10.86 -22.32 14.18
CA TYR A 210 10.56 -21.23 13.26
C TYR A 210 11.84 -20.55 12.75
N SER A 211 13.00 -20.78 13.36
CA SER A 211 14.27 -20.24 12.85
C SER A 211 14.85 -21.01 11.66
N GLU A 212 14.39 -22.24 11.40
CA GLU A 212 14.88 -23.09 10.32
C GLU A 212 14.11 -22.87 9.01
N SER A 213 14.82 -22.52 7.93
CA SER A 213 14.21 -22.38 6.61
C SER A 213 13.53 -23.67 6.17
N ASN A 214 12.30 -23.57 5.64
CA ASN A 214 11.44 -24.68 5.23
C ASN A 214 11.03 -25.68 6.33
N ASN A 215 10.92 -25.26 7.60
CA ASN A 215 10.36 -26.12 8.64
C ASN A 215 8.85 -26.39 8.41
N GLU A 216 8.45 -27.66 8.29
CA GLU A 216 7.05 -28.06 8.04
C GLU A 216 6.11 -27.64 9.18
N ASN A 217 6.58 -27.67 10.44
CA ASN A 217 5.75 -27.25 11.57
C ASN A 217 5.48 -25.75 11.51
N ALA A 218 6.47 -24.94 11.14
CA ALA A 218 6.28 -23.51 10.95
C ALA A 218 5.22 -23.25 9.88
N LYS A 219 5.30 -23.91 8.72
CA LYS A 219 4.30 -23.78 7.65
C LYS A 219 2.89 -24.12 8.13
N ILE A 220 2.71 -25.24 8.82
CA ILE A 220 1.40 -25.68 9.32
C ILE A 220 0.84 -24.67 10.32
N ASN A 221 1.66 -24.22 11.28
CA ASN A 221 1.21 -23.30 12.32
C ASN A 221 0.87 -21.92 11.73
N ILE A 222 1.73 -21.37 10.88
CA ILE A 222 1.45 -20.10 10.19
C ILE A 222 0.19 -20.21 9.34
N SER A 223 -0.02 -21.33 8.61
CA SER A 223 -1.24 -21.57 7.83
C SER A 223 -2.49 -21.57 8.71
N ASN A 224 -2.43 -22.24 9.87
CA ASN A 224 -3.55 -22.32 10.81
C ASN A 224 -3.86 -20.94 11.40
N GLU A 225 -2.86 -20.21 11.88
CA GLU A 225 -3.03 -18.89 12.49
C GLU A 225 -3.60 -17.88 11.48
N LEU A 226 -3.02 -17.81 10.28
CA LEU A 226 -3.53 -16.93 9.23
C LEU A 226 -4.94 -17.33 8.78
N THR A 227 -5.23 -18.63 8.71
CA THR A 227 -6.60 -19.09 8.43
C THR A 227 -7.56 -18.70 9.54
N LEU A 228 -7.19 -18.77 10.82
CA LEU A 228 -8.03 -18.31 11.92
C LEU A 228 -8.35 -16.82 11.80
N LEU A 229 -7.32 -16.02 11.52
CA LEU A 229 -7.44 -14.58 11.30
C LEU A 229 -8.37 -14.23 10.12
N LEU A 230 -8.28 -15.00 9.04
CA LEU A 230 -9.01 -14.75 7.79
C LEU A 230 -10.39 -15.43 7.71
N SER A 231 -10.73 -16.29 8.68
CA SER A 231 -11.98 -17.04 8.72
C SER A 231 -12.93 -16.59 9.82
N ASP A 232 -12.46 -15.73 10.73
CA ASP A 232 -13.21 -15.23 11.88
C ASP A 232 -13.77 -16.36 12.78
N LYS A 233 -12.99 -17.43 12.96
CA LYS A 233 -13.45 -18.60 13.74
C LYS A 233 -13.50 -18.37 15.25
N ASN A 234 -12.90 -17.31 15.77
CA ASN A 234 -12.68 -17.12 17.21
C ASN A 234 -13.29 -15.84 17.82
N ASN A 235 -14.03 -15.02 17.06
CA ASN A 235 -14.59 -13.74 17.53
C ASN A 235 -13.56 -12.90 18.33
N ASN A 236 -12.29 -12.92 17.92
CA ASN A 236 -11.25 -12.14 18.56
C ASN A 236 -11.15 -10.75 17.91
N SER A 237 -10.71 -9.75 18.65
CA SER A 237 -10.59 -8.36 18.18
C SER A 237 -9.56 -8.15 17.06
N GLU A 238 -8.85 -9.20 16.66
CA GLU A 238 -7.79 -9.17 15.65
C GLU A 238 -8.21 -9.78 14.31
N SER A 239 -9.39 -10.41 14.19
CA SER A 239 -9.83 -11.03 12.94
C SER A 239 -10.02 -10.01 11.81
N PHE A 240 -9.73 -10.43 10.57
CA PHE A 240 -10.21 -9.70 9.40
C PHE A 240 -11.70 -9.96 9.27
N TRP A 241 -12.49 -8.91 9.40
CA TRP A 241 -13.90 -9.02 9.12
C TRP A 241 -14.13 -9.26 7.62
N PHE A 242 -14.80 -10.36 7.30
CA PHE A 242 -15.28 -10.68 5.95
C PHE A 242 -16.75 -11.05 6.00
N TYR A 243 -17.44 -10.78 4.88
CA TYR A 243 -18.70 -11.44 4.57
C TYR A 243 -18.53 -12.97 4.63
N ASP A 244 -19.54 -13.70 5.08
CA ASP A 244 -19.46 -15.16 5.27
C ASP A 244 -18.99 -15.93 4.04
N ASP A 245 -19.42 -15.51 2.86
CA ASP A 245 -19.00 -16.07 1.58
C ASP A 245 -17.55 -15.73 1.24
N TYR A 246 -16.95 -14.68 1.80
CA TYR A 246 -15.58 -14.21 1.53
C TYR A 246 -14.52 -14.65 2.55
N LYS A 247 -14.89 -15.44 3.57
CA LYS A 247 -13.94 -16.04 4.51
C LYS A 247 -12.90 -16.92 3.80
N LEU A 248 -11.64 -16.78 4.18
CA LEU A 248 -10.51 -17.43 3.49
C LEU A 248 -9.77 -18.43 4.38
N SER A 249 -9.10 -19.36 3.72
CA SER A 249 -7.98 -20.13 4.27
C SER A 249 -6.69 -19.79 3.54
N LEU A 250 -5.57 -19.93 4.23
CA LEU A 250 -4.24 -19.76 3.67
C LEU A 250 -3.41 -21.03 3.90
N ASP A 251 -2.86 -21.57 2.83
CA ASP A 251 -1.99 -22.75 2.82
C ASP A 251 -0.57 -22.32 2.45
N VAL A 252 0.34 -22.30 3.43
CA VAL A 252 1.73 -21.91 3.26
C VAL A 252 2.52 -23.02 2.57
N LYS A 253 2.99 -22.72 1.37
CA LYS A 253 3.77 -23.64 0.52
C LYS A 253 5.26 -23.56 0.82
N LYS A 254 5.77 -22.35 1.02
CA LYS A 254 7.17 -22.12 1.36
C LYS A 254 7.30 -21.15 2.52
N TYR A 255 8.40 -21.35 3.23
CA TYR A 255 8.74 -20.65 4.45
C TYR A 255 10.24 -20.35 4.47
N GLU A 256 10.59 -19.08 4.66
CA GLU A 256 11.97 -18.60 4.77
C GLU A 256 12.11 -17.70 6.00
N PHE A 257 12.95 -18.11 6.94
CA PHE A 257 13.33 -17.24 8.06
C PHE A 257 14.26 -16.13 7.56
N ILE A 258 13.85 -14.87 7.71
CA ILE A 258 14.63 -13.73 7.23
C ILE A 258 15.59 -13.21 8.31
N GLY A 259 15.14 -13.18 9.57
CA GLY A 259 15.99 -12.73 10.67
C GLY A 259 15.24 -12.28 11.91
N LYS A 260 15.96 -12.17 13.02
CA LYS A 260 15.43 -11.61 14.28
C LYS A 260 15.57 -10.08 14.28
N LEU A 261 14.54 -9.37 14.74
CA LEU A 261 14.64 -7.94 15.00
C LEU A 261 15.48 -7.71 16.27
N LYS A 262 16.45 -6.81 16.16
CA LYS A 262 17.37 -6.50 17.26
C LYS A 262 16.59 -5.86 18.42
N ASP A 263 16.84 -6.34 19.63
CA ASP A 263 16.25 -5.88 20.89
C ASP A 263 14.75 -6.16 21.06
N GLU A 264 14.18 -7.03 20.22
CA GLU A 264 12.78 -7.46 20.31
C GLU A 264 12.69 -8.99 20.30
N ASN A 265 11.67 -9.49 20.97
CA ASN A 265 11.23 -10.88 20.86
C ASN A 265 10.46 -11.07 19.55
N LYS A 266 11.01 -10.60 18.43
CA LYS A 266 10.31 -10.58 17.14
C LYS A 266 11.22 -11.04 16.02
N PHE A 267 10.68 -11.74 15.05
CA PHE A 267 11.43 -12.14 13.86
C PHE A 267 10.56 -12.08 12.61
N VAL A 268 11.24 -11.88 11.49
CA VAL A 268 10.62 -11.70 10.18
C VAL A 268 10.77 -13.00 9.41
N GLU A 269 9.68 -13.38 8.77
CA GLU A 269 9.57 -14.56 7.95
C GLU A 269 9.04 -14.15 6.57
N ARG A 270 9.43 -14.87 5.53
CA ARG A 270 8.81 -14.77 4.20
C ARG A 270 8.05 -16.05 3.91
N ILE A 271 6.83 -15.88 3.43
CA ILE A 271 5.95 -16.99 3.06
C ILE A 271 5.49 -16.87 1.61
N ASP A 272 5.48 -18.02 0.92
CA ASP A 272 4.71 -18.21 -0.31
C ASP A 272 3.48 -19.03 0.06
N GLY A 273 2.27 -18.52 -0.17
CA GLY A 273 1.04 -19.19 0.22
C GLY A 273 -0.07 -19.11 -0.82
N THR A 274 -1.00 -20.05 -0.74
CA THR A 274 -2.21 -20.10 -1.56
C THR A 274 -3.41 -19.72 -0.70
N PHE A 275 -4.06 -18.60 -1.03
CA PHE A 275 -5.35 -18.22 -0.49
C PHE A 275 -6.46 -18.97 -1.21
N SER A 276 -7.47 -19.41 -0.48
CA SER A 276 -8.69 -20.01 -1.05
C SER A 276 -9.90 -19.65 -0.21
N TYR A 277 -11.08 -19.60 -0.83
CA TYR A 277 -12.33 -19.42 -0.08
C TYR A 277 -12.69 -20.71 0.65
N ILE A 278 -13.12 -20.59 1.91
CA ILE A 278 -13.52 -21.76 2.72
C ILE A 278 -14.68 -22.51 2.08
N ASN A 279 -15.66 -21.76 1.58
CA ASN A 279 -16.88 -22.31 0.98
C ASN A 279 -16.73 -22.63 -0.51
N GLU A 280 -15.62 -22.23 -1.14
CA GLU A 280 -15.36 -22.47 -2.56
C GLU A 280 -13.85 -22.66 -2.85
N PRO A 281 -13.23 -23.75 -2.35
CA PRO A 281 -11.78 -23.90 -2.33
C PRO A 281 -11.10 -24.01 -3.70
N THR A 282 -11.91 -24.22 -4.76
CA THR A 282 -11.44 -24.27 -6.14
C THR A 282 -10.99 -22.90 -6.66
N ILE A 283 -11.53 -21.82 -6.10
CA ILE A 283 -11.09 -20.45 -6.41
C ILE A 283 -9.96 -20.08 -5.45
N LYS A 284 -8.80 -19.76 -6.01
CA LYS A 284 -7.56 -19.56 -5.27
C LYS A 284 -6.69 -18.47 -5.87
N SER A 285 -5.84 -17.88 -5.05
CA SER A 285 -4.78 -16.96 -5.46
C SER A 285 -3.50 -17.26 -4.72
N ASP A 286 -2.39 -17.32 -5.44
CA ASP A 286 -1.07 -17.44 -4.83
C ASP A 286 -0.51 -16.03 -4.56
N ALA A 287 0.10 -15.85 -3.39
CA ALA A 287 0.78 -14.62 -3.06
C ALA A 287 1.99 -14.87 -2.14
N THR A 288 2.94 -13.94 -2.20
CA THR A 288 4.16 -13.94 -1.40
C THR A 288 4.22 -12.67 -0.58
N GLY A 289 4.59 -12.80 0.68
CA GLY A 289 4.76 -11.66 1.58
C GLY A 289 5.69 -11.97 2.73
N ASN A 290 6.11 -10.94 3.45
CA ASN A 290 6.78 -11.14 4.72
C ASN A 290 5.77 -10.96 5.86
N ILE A 291 5.93 -11.75 6.91
CA ILE A 291 5.18 -11.66 8.15
C ILE A 291 6.15 -11.42 9.31
N LEU A 292 5.68 -10.78 10.35
CA LEU A 292 6.39 -10.58 11.60
C LEU A 292 5.71 -11.42 12.66
N VAL A 293 6.53 -12.17 13.37
CA VAL A 293 6.12 -13.08 14.42
C VAL A 293 6.73 -12.60 15.74
N GLU A 294 5.89 -12.40 16.74
CA GLU A 294 6.28 -11.99 18.11
C GLU A 294 6.38 -13.21 19.04
N LEU A 295 7.26 -13.16 20.03
CA LEU A 295 7.39 -14.16 21.11
C LEU A 295 6.89 -13.49 22.39
N TYR A 296 5.97 -14.13 23.12
CA TYR A 296 5.56 -13.69 24.45
C TYR A 296 6.40 -14.32 25.56
#